data_AF-A0A9D4KXI7-F1
#
_entry.id   AF-A0A9D4KXI7-F1
#
_cell.length_a   1.000
_cell.length_b   1.000
_cell.length_c   1.000
_cell.angle_alpha   90.00
_cell.angle_beta   90.00
_cell.angle_gamma   90.00
#
_symmetry.space_group_name_H-M   'P 1'
#
loop_
_entity.id
_entity.type
_entity.pdbx_description
1 polymer ?
#
loop_
_entity_poly.entity_id
_entity_poly.type
_entity_poly.pdbx_seq_one_letter_code
_entity_poly.pdbx_strand_id
1 'polypeptide(L)' 'MVPSTAPSRKLINKMQKLQLIVPSVLRKEVIRDAHDSVIAVHMGVKRTYNRIDQSFYWFEMKADIALYIKG' A
#
# COMPACT_ATOMS: atom_id res chain seq x y z
N MET A 1 -29.96 -36.05 5.64
CA MET A 1 -29.50 -34.82 6.34
C MET A 1 -28.03 -34.99 6.66
N VAL A 2 -27.15 -34.32 5.92
CA VAL A 2 -25.72 -34.18 6.25
C VAL A 2 -25.41 -32.68 6.14
N PRO A 3 -24.87 -32.03 7.18
CA PRO A 3 -24.45 -30.64 7.05
C PRO A 3 -23.10 -30.61 6.32
N SER A 4 -23.13 -30.13 5.08
CA SER A 4 -21.93 -29.76 4.33
C SER A 4 -21.48 -28.37 4.81
N THR A 5 -20.62 -28.34 5.82
CA THR A 5 -19.87 -27.15 6.21
C THR A 5 -18.41 -27.31 5.77
N ALA A 6 -18.18 -27.23 4.46
CA ALA A 6 -16.86 -26.86 3.97
C ALA A 6 -16.68 -25.35 4.23
N PRO A 7 -15.68 -24.92 5.02
CA PRO A 7 -15.44 -23.50 5.18
C PRO A 7 -15.08 -22.93 3.81
N SER A 8 -15.82 -21.91 3.36
CA SER A 8 -15.46 -21.12 2.19
C SER A 8 -14.08 -20.52 2.43
N ARG A 9 -13.06 -21.22 1.97
CA ARG A 9 -11.67 -20.75 1.97
C ARG A 9 -11.68 -19.56 1.03
N LYS A 10 -11.89 -18.35 1.57
CA LYS A 10 -11.52 -17.11 0.89
C LYS A 10 -10.04 -17.27 0.60
N LEU A 11 -9.74 -17.76 -0.60
CA LEU A 11 -8.40 -17.87 -1.11
C LEU A 11 -7.97 -16.43 -1.39
N ILE A 12 -7.59 -15.71 -0.34
CA ILE A 12 -6.72 -14.56 -0.48
C ILE A 12 -5.39 -15.10 -0.97
N ASN A 13 -5.33 -15.40 -2.28
CA ASN A 13 -4.11 -15.36 -3.03
C ASN A 13 -3.62 -13.92 -2.94
N LYS A 14 -2.95 -13.60 -1.82
CA LYS A 14 -2.03 -12.47 -1.79
C LYS A 14 -0.92 -12.89 -2.73
N MET A 15 -1.06 -12.54 -4.01
CA MET A 15 -0.04 -12.79 -5.03
C MET A 15 1.30 -12.38 -4.42
N GLN A 16 2.26 -13.29 -4.43
CA GLN A 16 3.60 -12.96 -3.97
C GLN A 16 4.12 -11.86 -4.89
N LYS A 17 4.38 -10.69 -4.30
CA LYS A 17 4.90 -9.51 -4.99
C LYS A 17 6.33 -9.28 -4.54
N LEU A 18 7.22 -9.08 -5.51
CA LEU A 18 8.56 -8.59 -5.24
C LEU A 18 8.47 -7.07 -5.07
N GLN A 19 9.06 -6.56 -4.00
CA GLN A 19 9.07 -5.13 -3.69
C GLN A 19 10.51 -4.71 -3.37
N LEU A 20 10.87 -3.50 -3.82
CA LEU A 20 12.13 -2.88 -3.47
C LEU A 20 12.05 -2.35 -2.03
N ILE A 21 13.06 -2.64 -1.23
CA ILE A 21 13.19 -2.08 0.11
C ILE A 21 13.68 -0.65 -0.02
N VAL A 22 12.96 0.29 0.61
CA VAL A 22 13.28 1.72 0.51
C VAL A 22 14.10 2.17 1.73
N PRO A 23 15.36 2.61 1.54
CA PRO A 23 16.15 3.27 2.59
C PRO A 23 15.43 4.50 3.15
N SER A 24 15.62 4.80 4.44
CA SER A 24 14.94 5.92 5.12
C SER A 24 15.07 7.26 4.40
N VAL A 25 16.23 7.52 3.81
CA VAL A 25 16.53 8.77 3.08
C VAL A 25 15.69 8.96 1.81
N LEU A 26 15.20 7.88 1.19
CA LEU A 26 14.42 7.94 -0.05
C LEU A 26 12.90 7.90 0.17
N ARG A 27 12.43 7.58 1.38
CA ARG A 27 10.99 7.39 1.64
C ARG A 27 10.17 8.63 1.31
N LYS A 28 10.64 9.83 1.69
CA LYS A 28 9.93 11.08 1.41
C LYS A 28 9.75 11.34 -0.07
N GLU A 29 10.79 11.07 -0.87
CA GLU A 29 10.76 11.22 -2.32
C GLU A 29 9.77 10.23 -2.95
N VAL A 30 9.81 8.96 -2.55
CA VAL A 30 8.84 7.94 -3.00
C VAL A 30 7.40 8.35 -2.67
N ILE A 31 7.15 8.90 -1.48
CA ILE A 31 5.81 9.36 -1.08
C ILE A 31 5.37 10.57 -1.91
N ARG A 32 6.25 11.56 -2.10
CA ARG A 32 6.00 12.76 -2.91
C ARG A 32 5.65 12.39 -4.35
N ASP A 33 6.47 11.57 -4.99
CA ASP A 33 6.27 11.18 -6.38
C ASP A 33 4.98 10.36 -6.58
N ALA A 34 4.59 9.57 -5.57
CA ALA A 34 3.33 8.85 -5.58
C ALA A 34 2.11 9.75 -5.37
N HIS A 35 2.28 10.88 -4.68
CA HIS A 35 1.25 11.86 -4.36
C HIS A 35 1.03 12.89 -5.49
N ASP A 36 2.11 13.42 -6.09
CA ASP A 36 2.10 14.59 -6.99
C ASP A 36 1.68 14.29 -8.44
N SER A 37 1.19 13.08 -8.71
CA SER A 37 0.76 12.61 -10.04
C SER A 37 -0.56 13.27 -10.51
N VAL A 38 -0.56 14.56 -10.88
CA VAL A 38 -1.48 15.38 -11.73
C VAL A 38 -3.02 15.31 -11.48
N ILE A 39 -3.54 14.28 -10.82
CA ILE A 39 -4.96 14.02 -10.53
C ILE A 39 -5.19 14.18 -9.02
N ALA A 40 -4.54 15.18 -8.42
CA ALA A 40 -4.34 15.30 -6.97
C ALA A 40 -5.51 15.96 -6.21
N VAL A 41 -6.67 16.18 -6.83
CA VAL A 41 -7.76 16.89 -6.14
C VAL A 41 -8.36 16.05 -5.01
N HIS A 42 -8.32 14.70 -5.06
CA HIS A 42 -8.88 13.82 -4.01
C HIS A 42 -8.04 12.55 -3.71
N MET A 43 -6.73 12.56 -3.94
CA MET A 43 -5.88 11.38 -3.78
C MET A 43 -5.42 11.20 -2.32
N GLY A 44 -6.31 10.70 -1.46
CA GLY A 44 -5.99 10.46 -0.04
C GLY A 44 -4.99 9.31 0.20
N VAL A 45 -4.64 9.10 1.48
CA VAL A 45 -3.68 8.10 2.01
C VAL A 45 -3.78 6.72 1.36
N LYS A 46 -5.01 6.23 1.11
CA LYS A 46 -5.24 4.89 0.56
C LYS A 46 -4.71 4.73 -0.87
N ARG A 47 -4.84 5.76 -1.73
CA ARG A 47 -4.36 5.67 -3.12
C ARG A 47 -2.85 5.78 -3.18
N THR A 48 -2.25 6.70 -2.42
CA THR A 48 -0.80 6.83 -2.30
C THR A 48 -0.18 5.54 -1.80
N TYR A 49 -0.76 4.93 -0.76
CA TYR A 49 -0.34 3.62 -0.28
C TYR A 49 -0.44 2.54 -1.36
N ASN A 50 -1.59 2.41 -2.03
CA ASN A 50 -1.79 1.36 -3.03
C ASN A 50 -0.82 1.49 -4.22
N ARG A 51 -0.39 2.71 -4.56
CA ARG A 51 0.60 2.95 -5.62
C ARG A 51 1.98 2.52 -5.18
N ILE A 52 2.40 2.92 -3.98
CA ILE A 52 3.71 2.57 -3.42
C ILE A 52 3.80 1.06 -3.17
N ASP A 53 2.74 0.44 -2.66
CA ASP A 53 2.67 -0.97 -2.31
C ASP A 53 2.79 -1.92 -3.53
N GLN A 54 2.71 -1.41 -4.76
CA GLN A 54 2.94 -2.22 -5.96
C GLN A 54 4.43 -2.53 -6.20
N SER A 55 5.34 -1.65 -5.76
CA SER A 55 6.76 -1.73 -6.13
C SER A 55 7.72 -1.53 -4.96
N PHE A 56 7.26 -0.95 -3.85
CA PHE A 56 8.10 -0.54 -2.73
C PHE A 56 7.57 -1.06 -1.40
N TYR A 57 8.48 -1.26 -0.46
CA TYR A 57 8.16 -1.61 0.92
C TYR A 57 9.16 -0.99 1.89
N TRP A 58 8.66 -0.60 3.06
CA TRP A 58 9.46 -0.37 4.26
C TRP A 58 8.60 -0.58 5.52
N PHE A 59 9.27 -0.76 6.67
CA PHE A 59 8.59 -0.87 7.96
C PHE A 59 7.79 0.41 8.25
N GLU A 60 6.55 0.28 8.72
CA GLU A 60 5.65 1.40 9.04
C GLU A 60 5.25 2.32 7.87
N MET A 61 5.38 1.86 6.62
CA MET A 61 5.00 2.60 5.41
C MET A 61 3.64 3.30 5.45
N LYS A 62 2.60 2.67 6.02
CA LYS A 62 1.27 3.30 6.16
C LYS A 62 1.27 4.51 7.08
N ALA A 63 2.02 4.43 8.19
CA ALA A 63 2.12 5.53 9.15
C ALA A 63 2.91 6.70 8.53
N ASP A 64 4.03 6.42 7.87
CA ASP A 64 4.85 7.42 7.18
C ASP A 64 4.05 8.16 6.10
N ILE A 65 3.28 7.44 5.27
CA ILE A 65 2.42 8.05 4.22
C ILE A 65 1.31 8.89 4.85
N ALA A 66 0.68 8.40 5.92
CA ALA A 66 -0.38 9.13 6.61
C ALA A 66 0.14 10.41 7.27
N LEU A 67 1.37 10.39 7.80
CA LEU A 67 2.02 11.56 8.37
C LEU A 67 2.35 12.59 7.28
N TYR A 68 2.89 12.14 6.14
CA TYR A 68 3.22 13.02 5.01
C TYR A 68 2.00 13.77 4.45
N ILE A 69 0.86 13.09 4.32
CA ILE A 69 -0.36 13.69 3.71
C ILE A 69 -1.14 14.59 4.69
N LYS A 70 -0.98 14.39 6.01
CA LYS A 70 -1.63 15.21 7.04
C LYS A 70 -0.89 16.52 7.32
N GLY A 71 0.40 16.58 7.02
CA GLY A 71 1.24 17.78 7.15
C GLY A 71 1.11 18.65 5.92
#